data_AF-A0AA50U5S2-F1
#
_entry.id   AF-A0AA50U5S2-F1
#
_cell.length_a   1.000
_cell.length_b   1.000
_cell.length_c   1.000
_cell.angle_alpha   90.00
_cell.angle_beta   90.00
_cell.angle_gamma   90.00
#
_symmetry.space_group_name_H-M   'P 1'
#
loop_
_entity.id
_entity.type
_entity.pdbx_description
1 polymer ?
#
loop_
_entity_poly.entity_id
_entity_poly.type
_entity_poly.pdbx_seq_one_letter_code
_entity_poly.pdbx_strand_id
1 'polypeptide(L)'
;PTDRTRDPYYWELEKMWRSLEDEEKQQYTRKSCPDPLPCKMSPEYKYGTINEQLDGIIQSYLKNRPVSNYTEQTDKDKFAEVMNAKYLASMAAPGEPVGLLAAQSIGEPSTQMTLNTFHFAGRGDMNVTLGIPRLREILMTASAKLKTPSMDIPFLPNIPDLNKKAERLRQKMNRVTVSDVLEKIDVQCEVITSPERQLKTTLRFSFLPYSQYKTQYAVKPPQIIKHMQNKFFNEMFAMIRKQAKTTSGVMWAA
;
A
#
# COMPACT_ATOMS: atom_id res chain seq x y z
N PRO A 1 12.39 -33.96 7.30
CA PRO A 1 11.52 -32.90 6.72
C PRO A 1 11.73 -32.88 5.20
N THR A 2 10.67 -33.08 4.42
CA THR A 2 10.75 -33.36 2.97
C THR A 2 11.12 -32.13 2.13
N ASP A 3 12.37 -32.11 1.68
CA ASP A 3 13.17 -31.01 1.09
C ASP A 3 12.90 -30.65 -0.39
N ARG A 4 11.65 -30.70 -0.87
CA ARG A 4 11.37 -30.41 -2.30
C ARG A 4 10.96 -28.97 -2.62
N THR A 5 10.87 -28.08 -1.62
CA THR A 5 10.40 -26.69 -1.79
C THR A 5 11.49 -25.63 -1.64
N ARG A 6 12.72 -26.02 -1.30
CA ARG A 6 13.84 -25.08 -1.11
C ARG A 6 14.81 -25.16 -2.28
N ASP A 7 15.26 -24.00 -2.72
CA ASP A 7 16.25 -23.81 -3.79
C ASP A 7 17.52 -24.64 -3.50
N PRO A 8 18.12 -25.34 -4.48
CA PRO A 8 19.39 -26.04 -4.31
C PRO A 8 20.48 -25.21 -3.63
N TYR A 9 20.50 -23.90 -3.87
CA TYR A 9 21.47 -22.96 -3.28
C TYR A 9 21.37 -22.85 -1.75
N TYR A 10 20.20 -23.14 -1.18
CA TYR A 10 19.98 -23.15 0.26
C TYR A 10 20.87 -24.18 0.96
N TRP A 11 21.04 -25.36 0.36
CA TRP A 11 21.82 -26.45 0.95
C TRP A 11 23.32 -26.20 0.91
N GLU A 12 23.80 -25.50 -0.12
CA GLU A 12 25.19 -25.04 -0.20
C GLU A 12 25.47 -24.00 0.88
N LEU A 13 24.59 -23.01 1.03
CA LEU A 13 24.70 -22.00 2.09
C LEU A 13 24.63 -22.60 3.49
N GLU A 14 23.77 -23.60 3.71
CA GLU A 14 23.68 -24.26 5.01
C GLU A 14 24.95 -25.07 5.32
N LYS A 15 25.52 -25.77 4.33
CA LYS A 15 26.80 -26.47 4.50
C LYS A 15 27.92 -25.48 4.80
N MET A 16 27.99 -24.37 4.07
CA MET A 16 28.96 -23.30 4.31
C MET A 16 28.81 -22.73 5.73
N TRP A 17 27.57 -22.43 6.16
CA TRP A 17 27.26 -21.96 7.51
C TRP A 17 27.71 -22.92 8.61
N ARG A 18 27.50 -24.22 8.40
CA ARG A 18 27.90 -25.27 9.37
C ARG A 18 29.41 -25.49 9.40
N SER A 19 30.12 -25.21 8.30
CA SER A 19 31.58 -25.34 8.21
C SER A 19 32.35 -24.11 8.71
N LEU A 20 31.71 -22.95 8.83
CA LEU A 20 32.32 -21.73 9.39
C LEU A 20 32.67 -21.92 10.88
N GLU A 21 33.79 -21.34 11.30
CA GLU A 21 34.16 -21.28 12.72
C GLU A 21 33.24 -20.32 13.50
N ASP A 22 33.16 -20.49 14.82
CA ASP A 22 32.21 -19.72 15.64
C ASP A 22 32.54 -18.22 15.68
N GLU A 23 33.81 -17.82 15.48
CA GLU A 23 34.22 -16.42 15.32
C GLU A 23 33.73 -15.81 14.00
N GLU A 24 33.71 -16.58 12.92
CA GLU A 24 33.23 -16.13 11.62
C GLU A 24 31.70 -16.05 11.59
N LYS A 25 31.01 -16.99 12.26
CA LYS A 25 29.55 -16.93 12.48
C LYS A 25 29.12 -15.69 13.26
N GLN A 26 29.95 -15.19 14.18
CA GLN A 26 29.65 -13.95 14.92
C GLN A 26 29.60 -12.71 14.02
N GLN A 27 30.29 -12.70 12.87
CA GLN A 27 30.22 -11.58 11.92
C GLN A 27 28.85 -11.48 11.24
N TYR A 28 28.19 -12.62 11.05
CA TYR A 28 26.85 -12.72 10.47
C TYR A 28 25.74 -12.72 11.51
N THR A 29 26.10 -12.89 12.79
CA THR A 29 25.17 -12.74 13.89
C THR A 29 24.82 -11.27 14.03
N ARG A 30 23.54 -10.93 13.89
CA ARG A 30 23.07 -9.55 14.00
C ARG A 30 23.43 -9.02 15.38
N LYS A 31 24.41 -8.10 15.44
CA LYS A 31 24.78 -7.44 16.70
C LYS A 31 23.56 -6.69 17.21
N SER A 32 23.21 -6.89 18.49
CA SER A 32 22.12 -6.15 19.11
C SER A 32 22.51 -4.68 19.16
N CYS A 33 21.71 -3.80 18.56
CA CYS A 33 21.87 -2.38 18.80
C CYS A 33 21.69 -2.12 20.30
N PRO A 34 22.58 -1.35 20.95
CA PRO A 34 22.39 -0.99 22.34
C PRO A 34 21.13 -0.12 22.49
N ASP A 35 20.45 -0.23 23.63
CA ASP A 35 19.27 0.59 23.88
C ASP A 35 19.66 2.08 23.96
N PRO A 36 18.76 2.99 23.53
CA PRO A 36 18.97 4.42 23.66
C PRO A 36 19.20 4.84 25.11
N LEU A 37 20.03 5.87 25.31
CA LEU A 37 20.31 6.44 26.63
C LEU A 37 19.06 6.76 27.48
N PRO A 38 17.99 7.41 26.96
CA PRO A 38 16.80 7.71 27.76
C PRO A 38 16.00 6.47 28.20
N CYS A 39 16.26 5.30 27.62
CA CYS A 39 15.65 4.05 28.09
C CYS A 39 16.30 3.56 29.39
N LYS A 40 17.61 3.76 29.55
CA LYS A 40 18.38 3.30 30.72
C LYS A 40 18.42 4.32 31.85
N MET A 41 18.36 5.61 31.51
CA MET A 41 18.55 6.70 32.46
C MET A 41 17.51 7.78 32.20
N SER A 42 16.86 8.27 33.26
CA SER A 42 15.95 9.41 33.11
C SER A 42 16.76 10.70 32.90
N PRO A 43 16.41 11.53 31.90
CA PRO A 43 16.96 12.87 31.76
C PRO A 43 16.81 13.74 33.02
N GLU A 44 15.76 13.53 33.82
CA GLU A 44 15.52 14.28 35.06
C GLU A 44 16.61 14.06 36.11
N TYR A 45 17.17 12.84 36.19
CA TYR A 45 18.15 12.48 37.23
C TYR A 45 19.59 12.52 36.72
N LYS A 46 19.81 12.39 35.41
CA LYS A 46 21.15 12.36 34.84
C LYS A 46 21.29 13.37 33.71
N TYR A 47 22.05 14.42 34.01
CA TYR A 47 22.45 15.44 33.06
C TYR A 47 23.21 14.84 31.87
N GLY A 48 22.94 15.36 30.67
CA GLY A 48 23.51 14.88 29.41
C GLY A 48 22.77 13.68 28.79
N THR A 49 21.68 13.22 29.40
CA THR A 49 20.81 12.21 28.78
C THR A 49 19.88 12.89 27.79
N ILE A 50 20.17 12.75 26.50
CA ILE A 50 19.37 13.30 25.40
C ILE A 50 18.98 12.20 24.41
N ASN A 51 17.97 12.45 23.57
CA ASN A 51 17.63 11.54 22.49
C ASN A 51 18.66 11.64 21.35
N GLU A 52 18.90 10.51 20.68
CA GLU A 52 19.90 10.40 19.59
C GLU A 52 19.61 11.34 18.43
N GLN A 53 18.33 11.67 18.20
CA GLN A 53 17.95 12.64 17.17
C GLN A 53 18.42 14.06 17.51
N LEU A 54 18.23 14.53 18.76
CA LEU A 54 18.71 15.85 19.15
C LEU A 54 20.24 15.88 19.19
N ASP A 55 20.89 14.82 19.68
CA ASP A 55 22.35 14.71 19.63
C ASP A 55 22.86 14.81 18.19
N GLY A 56 22.25 14.07 17.24
CA GLY A 56 22.57 14.17 15.83
C GLY A 56 22.38 15.58 15.25
N ILE A 57 21.33 16.30 15.67
CA ILE A 57 21.10 17.70 15.27
C ILE A 57 22.18 18.62 15.86
N ILE A 58 22.54 18.47 17.14
CA ILE A 58 23.58 19.26 17.80
C ILE A 58 24.94 19.02 17.12
N GLN A 59 25.30 17.76 16.88
CA GLN A 59 26.57 17.40 16.25
C GLN A 59 26.66 17.88 14.80
N SER A 60 25.57 17.75 14.04
CA SER A 60 25.53 18.26 12.66
C SER A 60 25.63 19.79 12.61
N TYR A 61 24.99 20.48 13.55
CA TYR A 61 25.13 21.93 13.70
C TYR A 61 26.57 22.34 14.10
N LEU A 62 27.18 21.65 15.06
CA LEU A 62 28.56 21.94 15.49
C LEU A 62 29.59 21.72 14.37
N LYS A 63 29.35 20.74 13.48
CA LYS A 63 30.18 20.48 12.29
C LYS A 63 30.01 21.55 11.21
N ASN A 64 28.77 21.97 10.95
CA ASN A 64 28.42 22.91 9.89
C ASN A 64 28.21 24.34 10.41
N ARG A 65 28.82 24.68 11.55
CA ARG A 65 28.55 25.95 12.24
C ARG A 65 28.99 27.12 11.36
N PRO A 66 28.08 28.03 10.98
CA PRO A 66 28.47 29.21 10.21
C PRO A 66 29.42 30.08 11.02
N VAL A 67 30.39 30.68 10.35
CA VAL A 67 31.26 31.70 10.97
C VAL A 67 30.37 32.86 11.36
N SER A 68 30.37 33.19 12.64
CA SER A 68 29.57 34.29 13.17
C SER A 68 30.22 35.62 12.81
N ASN A 69 29.40 36.65 12.55
CA ASN A 69 29.88 38.03 12.38
C ASN A 69 30.19 38.70 13.73
N TYR A 70 29.94 38.02 14.85
CA TYR A 70 30.23 38.52 16.20
C TYR A 70 31.67 38.19 16.61
N THR A 71 32.28 39.11 17.36
CA THR A 71 33.68 39.07 17.81
C THR A 71 33.96 37.92 18.79
N GLU A 72 32.92 37.45 19.49
CA GLU A 72 33.00 36.34 20.44
C GLU A 72 32.22 35.13 19.93
N GLN A 73 32.90 33.99 19.83
CA GLN A 73 32.28 32.73 19.48
C GLN A 73 32.15 31.87 20.74
N THR A 74 30.93 31.40 21.04
CA THR A 74 30.72 30.46 22.16
C THR A 74 31.48 29.17 21.89
N ASP A 75 32.19 28.69 22.89
CA ASP A 75 32.89 27.42 22.84
C ASP A 75 31.93 26.25 22.53
N LYS A 76 32.44 25.21 21.87
CA LYS A 76 31.64 24.05 21.44
C LYS A 76 31.05 23.31 22.63
N ASP A 77 31.86 23.13 23.68
CA ASP A 77 31.45 22.41 24.89
C ASP A 77 30.37 23.19 25.65
N LYS A 78 30.58 24.50 25.81
CA LYS A 78 29.57 25.41 26.40
C LYS A 78 28.26 25.42 25.61
N PHE A 79 28.32 25.38 24.28
CA PHE A 79 27.11 25.29 23.46
C PHE A 79 26.37 23.98 23.70
N ALA A 80 27.07 22.86 23.74
CA ALA A 80 26.46 21.55 24.03
C ALA A 80 25.84 21.52 25.43
N GLU A 81 26.49 22.09 26.44
CA GLU A 81 25.95 22.22 27.79
C GLU A 81 24.66 23.06 27.83
N VAL A 82 24.64 24.21 27.15
CA VAL A 82 23.44 25.06 27.06
C VAL A 82 22.30 24.32 26.37
N MET A 83 22.59 23.56 25.31
CA MET A 83 21.58 22.76 24.60
C MET A 83 21.02 21.64 25.49
N ASN A 84 21.87 20.97 26.26
CA ASN A 84 21.45 19.96 27.23
C ASN A 84 20.58 20.58 28.35
N ALA A 85 20.96 21.76 28.86
CA ALA A 85 20.16 22.49 29.85
C ALA A 85 18.79 22.90 29.28
N LYS A 86 18.75 23.37 28.03
CA LYS A 86 17.50 23.72 27.32
C LYS A 86 16.60 22.51 27.13
N TYR A 87 17.16 21.34 26.81
CA TYR A 87 16.41 20.10 26.68
C TYR A 87 15.69 19.75 27.99
N LEU A 88 16.40 19.80 29.12
CA LEU A 88 15.82 19.54 30.45
C LEU A 88 14.69 20.54 30.78
N ALA A 89 14.87 21.81 30.45
CA ALA A 89 13.86 22.84 30.67
C ALA A 89 12.63 22.71 29.74
N SER A 90 12.73 21.95 28.64
CA SER A 90 11.66 21.80 27.63
C SER A 90 10.88 20.50 27.76
N MET A 91 11.12 19.72 28.83
CA MET A 91 10.39 18.47 29.06
C MET A 91 8.96 18.76 29.52
N ALA A 92 8.04 17.86 29.15
CA ALA A 92 6.66 17.91 29.62
C ALA A 92 6.62 17.71 31.14
N ALA A 93 5.77 18.48 31.83
CA ALA A 93 5.70 18.40 33.28
C ALA A 93 4.96 17.12 33.72
N PRO A 94 5.41 16.45 34.80
CA PRO A 94 4.64 15.35 35.38
C PRO A 94 3.23 15.80 35.78
N GLY A 95 2.22 15.02 35.38
CA GLY A 95 0.81 15.33 35.65
C GLY A 95 0.12 16.15 34.56
N GLU A 96 0.82 16.55 33.50
CA GLU A 96 0.20 17.22 32.35
C GLU A 96 -0.84 16.29 31.66
N PRO A 97 -2.06 16.76 31.35
CA PRO A 97 -3.12 15.94 30.76
C PRO A 97 -2.90 15.69 29.26
N VAL A 98 -1.80 15.04 28.90
CA VAL A 98 -1.36 14.80 27.52
C VAL A 98 -2.41 14.08 26.66
N GLY A 99 -3.23 13.22 27.26
CA GLY A 99 -4.33 12.54 26.56
C GLY A 99 -5.42 13.50 26.08
N LEU A 100 -5.80 14.47 26.91
CA LEU A 100 -6.80 15.48 26.56
C LEU A 100 -6.23 16.47 25.53
N LEU A 101 -4.98 16.90 25.72
CA LEU A 101 -4.28 17.78 24.78
C LEU A 101 -4.13 17.13 23.41
N ALA A 102 -3.77 15.85 23.34
CA ALA A 102 -3.70 15.10 22.09
C ALA A 102 -5.08 14.98 21.41
N ALA A 103 -6.13 14.69 22.18
CA ALA A 103 -7.49 14.62 21.65
C ALA A 103 -7.97 15.95 21.05
N GLN A 104 -7.71 17.08 21.74
CA GLN A 104 -8.03 18.41 21.24
C GLN A 104 -7.19 18.78 20.01
N SER A 105 -5.90 18.48 20.04
CA SER A 105 -4.96 18.76 18.95
C SER A 105 -5.28 18.02 17.65
N ILE A 106 -6.02 16.91 17.72
CA ILE A 106 -6.56 16.23 16.54
C ILE A 106 -7.97 16.74 16.23
N GLY A 107 -8.83 16.84 17.24
CA GLY A 107 -10.26 17.15 17.10
C GLY A 107 -10.55 18.55 16.56
N GLU A 108 -9.92 19.58 17.11
CA GLU A 108 -10.11 20.98 16.71
C GLU A 108 -9.76 21.21 15.23
N PRO A 109 -8.53 20.90 14.74
CA PRO A 109 -8.19 21.10 13.33
C PRO A 109 -8.99 20.19 12.39
N SER A 110 -9.47 19.03 12.85
CA SER A 110 -10.32 18.14 12.04
C SER A 110 -11.61 18.84 11.59
N THR A 111 -12.15 19.74 12.40
CA THR A 111 -13.34 20.53 12.02
C THR A 111 -13.05 21.40 10.79
N GLN A 112 -11.85 22.00 10.72
CA GLN A 112 -11.41 22.84 9.61
C GLN A 112 -11.15 22.03 8.32
N MET A 113 -10.72 20.76 8.44
CA MET A 113 -10.51 19.89 7.29
C MET A 113 -11.80 19.63 6.48
N THR A 114 -12.97 19.72 7.13
CA THR A 114 -14.26 19.47 6.49
C THR A 114 -14.54 20.46 5.36
N LEU A 115 -14.30 21.75 5.58
CA LEU A 115 -14.53 22.80 4.58
C LEU A 115 -13.52 22.74 3.44
N ASN A 116 -12.25 22.45 3.74
CA ASN A 116 -11.20 22.34 2.71
C ASN A 116 -11.42 21.14 1.76
N THR A 117 -11.97 20.03 2.26
CA THR A 117 -12.18 18.82 1.45
C THR A 117 -13.25 19.00 0.37
N PHE A 118 -14.29 19.83 0.59
CA PHE A 118 -15.33 20.08 -0.43
C PHE A 118 -14.82 20.91 -1.62
N HIS A 119 -13.88 21.84 -1.40
CA HIS A 119 -13.28 22.60 -2.50
C HIS A 119 -12.27 21.77 -3.31
N PHE A 120 -11.58 20.82 -2.69
CA PHE A 120 -10.70 19.88 -3.39
C PHE A 120 -11.45 18.73 -4.08
N ALA A 121 -12.58 18.26 -3.53
CA ALA A 121 -13.41 17.23 -4.16
C ALA A 121 -13.99 17.64 -5.54
N GLY A 122 -14.04 18.95 -5.84
CA GLY A 122 -14.40 19.49 -7.15
C GLY A 122 -13.27 19.47 -8.19
N ARG A 123 -12.02 19.27 -7.78
CA ARG A 123 -10.91 18.95 -8.69
C ARG A 123 -10.66 17.45 -8.60
N GLY A 124 -11.04 16.71 -9.64
CA GLY A 124 -11.10 15.24 -9.66
C GLY A 124 -9.77 14.47 -9.53
N ASP A 125 -8.76 15.01 -8.85
CA ASP A 125 -7.40 14.45 -8.81
C ASP A 125 -7.17 13.43 -7.69
N MET A 126 -8.06 13.27 -6.70
CA MET A 126 -7.86 12.30 -5.62
C MET A 126 -9.15 11.58 -5.20
N ASN A 127 -9.41 10.42 -5.80
CA ASN A 127 -10.46 9.46 -5.42
C ASN A 127 -10.08 8.62 -4.17
N VAL A 128 -9.50 9.27 -3.15
CA VAL A 128 -9.18 8.64 -1.86
C VAL A 128 -10.14 9.20 -0.82
N THR A 129 -10.59 8.40 0.15
CA THR A 129 -11.30 8.93 1.32
C THR A 129 -10.41 9.97 2.02
N LEU A 130 -10.76 11.25 1.95
CA LEU A 130 -10.03 12.36 2.56
C LEU A 130 -10.81 13.00 3.71
N GLY A 131 -10.11 13.67 4.62
CA GLY A 131 -10.70 14.45 5.71
C GLY A 131 -11.32 13.61 6.83
N ILE A 132 -12.43 14.11 7.39
CA ILE A 132 -13.14 13.48 8.53
C ILE A 132 -13.57 12.02 8.24
N PRO A 133 -14.11 11.66 7.07
CA PRO A 133 -14.47 10.28 6.78
C PRO A 133 -13.30 9.29 6.97
N ARG A 134 -12.08 9.68 6.58
CA ARG A 134 -10.89 8.84 6.77
C ARG A 134 -10.46 8.76 8.22
N LEU A 135 -10.50 9.89 8.94
CA LEU A 135 -10.22 9.91 10.38
C LEU A 135 -11.19 9.01 11.15
N ARG A 136 -12.48 9.01 10.80
CA ARG A 136 -13.48 8.11 11.40
C ARG A 136 -13.14 6.64 11.16
N GLU A 137 -12.77 6.28 9.93
CA GLU A 137 -12.40 4.91 9.59
C GLU A 137 -11.19 4.39 10.38
N ILE A 138 -10.19 5.26 10.62
CA ILE A 138 -8.97 4.91 11.34
C ILE A 138 -9.20 4.90 12.86
N LEU A 139 -9.75 5.98 13.41
CA LEU A 139 -9.77 6.20 14.85
C LEU A 139 -11.03 5.69 15.54
N MET A 140 -12.20 5.83 14.90
CA MET A 140 -13.49 5.56 15.58
C MET A 140 -13.98 4.14 15.33
N THR A 141 -13.89 3.66 14.08
CA THR A 141 -14.45 2.35 13.72
C THR A 141 -13.40 1.26 13.54
N ALA A 142 -12.12 1.62 13.39
CA ALA A 142 -11.03 0.69 13.08
C ALA A 142 -11.43 -0.34 12.02
N SER A 143 -12.01 0.15 10.91
CA SER A 143 -12.73 -0.70 9.96
C SER A 143 -11.81 -1.73 9.30
N ALA A 144 -12.16 -3.01 9.40
CA ALA A 144 -11.47 -4.09 8.68
C ALA A 144 -11.65 -3.99 7.15
N LYS A 145 -12.73 -3.34 6.68
CA LYS A 145 -13.01 -3.14 5.25
C LYS A 145 -13.01 -1.64 4.96
N LEU A 146 -11.89 -1.16 4.44
CA LEU A 146 -11.76 0.23 3.98
C LEU A 146 -12.54 0.45 2.69
N LYS A 147 -13.11 1.64 2.50
CA LYS A 147 -13.83 1.99 1.27
C LYS A 147 -12.88 2.10 0.07
N THR A 148 -11.71 2.72 0.25
CA THR A 148 -10.69 2.86 -0.80
C THR A 148 -9.34 2.33 -0.29
N PRO A 149 -9.12 1.00 -0.28
CA PRO A 149 -7.83 0.43 0.09
C PRO A 149 -6.78 0.73 -0.99
N SER A 150 -5.59 1.16 -0.57
CA SER A 150 -4.43 1.38 -1.43
C SER A 150 -3.21 0.58 -0.93
N MET A 151 -2.28 0.29 -1.84
CA MET A 151 -1.03 -0.42 -1.54
C MET A 151 0.11 0.21 -2.33
N ASP A 152 1.18 0.58 -1.63
CA ASP A 152 2.42 1.06 -2.24
C ASP A 152 3.40 -0.10 -2.37
N ILE A 153 3.96 -0.26 -3.56
CA ILE A 153 4.90 -1.35 -3.88
C ILE A 153 6.28 -0.75 -4.14
N PRO A 154 7.22 -0.79 -3.17
CA PRO A 154 8.57 -0.29 -3.38
C PRO A 154 9.36 -1.22 -4.31
N PHE A 155 10.17 -0.62 -5.18
CA PHE A 155 11.09 -1.35 -6.05
C PHE A 155 12.48 -1.45 -5.41
N LEU A 156 13.21 -2.52 -5.73
CA LEU A 156 14.59 -2.68 -5.27
C LEU A 156 15.50 -1.56 -5.84
N PRO A 157 16.46 -1.06 -5.05
CA PRO A 157 17.46 -0.13 -5.58
C PRO A 157 18.32 -0.86 -6.63
N ASN A 158 18.62 -0.21 -7.76
CA ASN A 158 19.44 -0.70 -8.88
C ASN A 158 18.75 -1.62 -9.92
N ILE A 159 17.45 -1.48 -10.12
CA ILE A 159 16.79 -2.14 -11.26
C ILE A 159 17.03 -1.32 -12.55
N PRO A 160 17.67 -1.88 -13.60
CA PRO A 160 17.79 -1.20 -14.89
C PRO A 160 16.41 -1.09 -15.55
N ASP A 161 16.16 0.03 -16.24
CA ASP A 161 14.90 0.33 -16.91
C ASP A 161 13.66 0.24 -15.99
N LEU A 162 13.73 0.88 -14.82
CA LEU A 162 12.68 0.86 -13.80
C LEU A 162 11.29 1.22 -14.37
N ASN A 163 11.18 2.32 -15.13
CA ASN A 163 9.89 2.78 -15.66
C ASN A 163 9.21 1.73 -16.56
N LYS A 164 9.98 1.06 -17.44
CA LYS A 164 9.43 0.02 -18.32
C LYS A 164 8.98 -1.21 -17.53
N LYS A 165 9.74 -1.60 -16.50
CA LYS A 165 9.39 -2.74 -15.64
C LYS A 165 8.19 -2.44 -14.74
N ALA A 166 8.12 -1.23 -14.20
CA ALA A 166 6.98 -0.75 -13.43
C ALA A 166 5.70 -0.78 -14.28
N GLU A 167 5.78 -0.30 -15.53
CA GLU A 167 4.62 -0.32 -16.44
C GLU A 167 4.18 -1.75 -16.80
N ARG A 168 5.13 -2.66 -17.05
CA ARG A 168 4.80 -4.09 -17.26
C ARG A 168 4.16 -4.71 -16.03
N LEU A 169 4.63 -4.37 -14.83
CA LEU A 169 4.03 -4.85 -13.58
C LEU A 169 2.62 -4.29 -13.40
N ARG A 170 2.42 -3.00 -13.70
CA ARG A 170 1.10 -2.34 -13.69
C ARG A 170 0.11 -3.07 -14.59
N GLN A 171 0.49 -3.33 -15.84
CA GLN A 171 -0.34 -4.07 -16.80
C GLN A 171 -0.69 -5.49 -16.34
N LYS A 172 0.21 -6.16 -15.61
CA LYS A 172 0.02 -7.52 -15.10
C LYS A 172 -0.86 -7.58 -13.84
N MET A 173 -0.78 -6.56 -13.00
CA MET A 173 -1.57 -6.44 -11.77
C MET A 173 -2.97 -5.86 -12.03
N ASN A 174 -3.16 -5.15 -13.14
CA ASN A 174 -4.45 -4.56 -13.47
C ASN A 174 -5.50 -5.65 -13.73
N ARG A 175 -6.64 -5.56 -13.04
CA ARG A 175 -7.76 -6.49 -13.25
C ARG A 175 -8.43 -6.14 -14.58
N VAL A 176 -8.53 -7.12 -15.46
CA VAL A 176 -9.21 -6.98 -16.74
C VAL A 176 -10.57 -7.68 -16.67
N THR A 177 -11.62 -6.97 -17.05
CA THR A 177 -12.96 -7.53 -17.21
C THR A 177 -13.26 -7.76 -18.69
N VAL A 178 -14.26 -8.60 -19.00
CA VAL A 178 -14.67 -8.84 -20.39
C VAL A 178 -15.12 -7.53 -21.06
N SER A 179 -15.75 -6.62 -20.31
CA SER A 179 -16.18 -5.31 -20.80
C SER A 179 -15.03 -4.46 -21.32
N ASP A 180 -13.83 -4.59 -20.75
CA ASP A 180 -12.68 -3.76 -21.11
C ASP A 180 -12.06 -4.13 -22.46
N VAL A 181 -12.34 -5.35 -22.95
CA VAL A 181 -11.80 -5.90 -24.20
C VAL A 181 -12.88 -6.12 -25.28
N LEU A 182 -14.14 -5.87 -24.95
CA LEU A 182 -15.28 -6.08 -25.82
C LEU A 182 -15.59 -4.80 -26.59
N GLU A 183 -15.74 -4.92 -27.91
CA GLU A 183 -16.13 -3.81 -28.77
C GLU A 183 -17.66 -3.68 -28.80
N LYS A 184 -18.34 -4.79 -29.12
CA LYS A 184 -19.80 -4.84 -29.18
C LYS A 184 -20.32 -6.27 -29.07
N ILE A 185 -21.60 -6.38 -28.73
CA ILE A 185 -22.36 -7.63 -28.78
C ILE A 185 -23.52 -7.43 -29.72
N ASP A 186 -23.54 -8.16 -30.84
CA ASP A 186 -24.70 -8.19 -31.72
C ASP A 186 -25.63 -9.34 -31.29
N VAL A 187 -26.88 -9.02 -30.97
CA VAL A 187 -27.89 -9.98 -30.51
C VAL A 187 -28.98 -10.11 -31.57
N GLN A 188 -29.13 -11.29 -32.14
CA GLN A 188 -30.18 -11.59 -33.12
C GLN A 188 -31.13 -12.63 -32.53
N CYS A 189 -32.42 -12.30 -32.51
CA CYS A 189 -33.46 -13.17 -31.99
C CYS A 189 -34.40 -13.57 -33.12
N GLU A 190 -34.53 -14.86 -33.35
CA GLU A 190 -35.41 -15.45 -34.35
C GLU A 190 -36.39 -16.39 -33.66
N VAL A 191 -37.67 -16.27 -33.96
CA VAL A 191 -38.69 -17.22 -33.48
C VAL A 191 -38.82 -18.32 -34.53
N ILE A 192 -38.41 -19.53 -34.16
CA ILE A 192 -38.56 -20.72 -34.98
C ILE A 192 -39.88 -21.38 -34.57
N THR A 193 -40.78 -21.61 -35.52
CA THR A 193 -42.14 -22.11 -35.26
C THR A 193 -42.30 -23.61 -35.58
N SER A 194 -41.36 -24.22 -36.29
CA SER A 194 -41.39 -25.66 -36.63
C SER A 194 -39.99 -26.27 -36.54
N PRO A 195 -39.82 -27.49 -35.97
CA PRO A 195 -40.84 -28.42 -35.46
C PRO A 195 -41.40 -28.09 -34.06
N GLU A 196 -40.72 -27.28 -33.26
CA GLU A 196 -41.20 -26.76 -31.97
C GLU A 196 -41.01 -25.25 -31.92
N ARG A 197 -41.90 -24.54 -31.20
CA ARG A 197 -41.78 -23.09 -31.02
C ARG A 197 -40.62 -22.77 -30.09
N GLN A 198 -39.51 -22.30 -30.65
CA GLN A 198 -38.30 -21.95 -29.92
C GLN A 198 -37.85 -20.52 -30.27
N LEU A 199 -37.32 -19.79 -29.29
CA LEU A 199 -36.64 -18.52 -29.52
C LEU A 199 -35.15 -18.82 -29.70
N LYS A 200 -34.67 -18.75 -30.93
CA LYS A 200 -33.24 -18.86 -31.24
C LYS A 200 -32.59 -17.50 -31.05
N THR A 201 -31.74 -17.38 -30.05
CA THR A 201 -30.92 -16.18 -29.81
C THR A 201 -29.48 -16.44 -30.23
N THR A 202 -29.03 -15.75 -31.27
CA THR A 202 -27.63 -15.77 -31.73
C THR A 202 -26.92 -14.55 -31.16
N LEU A 203 -25.91 -14.79 -30.31
CA LEU A 203 -25.07 -13.76 -29.71
C LEU A 203 -23.70 -13.74 -30.40
N ARG A 204 -23.33 -12.62 -31.02
CA ARG A 204 -22.01 -12.41 -31.62
C ARG A 204 -21.22 -11.41 -30.79
N PHE A 205 -20.16 -11.89 -30.15
CA PHE A 205 -19.23 -11.05 -29.39
C PHE A 205 -18.10 -10.58 -30.30
N SER A 206 -18.01 -9.27 -30.53
CA SER A 206 -16.91 -8.64 -31.26
C SER A 206 -15.94 -8.05 -30.25
N PHE A 207 -14.69 -8.52 -30.28
CA PHE A 207 -13.63 -8.06 -29.39
C PHE A 207 -12.75 -7.03 -30.07
N LEU A 208 -12.21 -6.10 -29.28
CA LEU A 208 -11.26 -5.11 -29.78
C LEU A 208 -10.01 -5.80 -30.35
N PRO A 209 -9.36 -5.22 -31.38
CA PRO A 209 -8.07 -5.68 -31.85
C PRO A 209 -6.98 -5.60 -30.76
N TYR A 210 -6.06 -6.57 -30.73
CA TYR A 210 -4.97 -6.62 -29.74
C TYR A 210 -4.10 -5.35 -29.70
N SER A 211 -3.97 -4.65 -30.83
CA SER A 211 -3.23 -3.39 -30.92
C SER A 211 -3.76 -2.29 -30.01
N GLN A 212 -5.05 -2.28 -29.72
CA GLN A 212 -5.71 -1.20 -28.99
C GLN A 212 -5.57 -1.34 -27.47
N TYR A 213 -5.55 -2.58 -26.96
CA TYR A 213 -5.52 -2.82 -25.52
C TYR A 213 -4.18 -3.36 -24.97
N LYS A 214 -3.24 -3.75 -25.84
CA LYS A 214 -1.90 -4.26 -25.43
C LYS A 214 -1.09 -3.30 -24.55
N THR A 215 -1.38 -2.00 -24.61
CA THR A 215 -0.70 -0.95 -23.83
C THR A 215 -1.26 -0.84 -22.42
N GLN A 216 -2.50 -1.25 -22.20
CA GLN A 216 -3.17 -1.12 -20.91
C GLN A 216 -3.26 -2.46 -20.18
N TYR A 217 -3.39 -3.56 -20.92
CA TYR A 217 -3.65 -4.89 -20.38
C TYR A 217 -2.63 -5.91 -20.88
N ALA A 218 -2.17 -6.79 -19.99
CA ALA A 218 -1.23 -7.87 -20.33
C ALA A 218 -1.90 -9.14 -20.91
N VAL A 219 -3.20 -9.08 -21.22
CA VAL A 219 -4.00 -10.25 -21.64
C VAL A 219 -3.84 -10.50 -23.14
N LYS A 220 -3.77 -11.77 -23.56
CA LYS A 220 -3.72 -12.17 -24.98
C LYS A 220 -5.08 -12.71 -25.47
N PRO A 221 -5.40 -12.63 -26.78
CA PRO A 221 -6.67 -13.13 -27.32
C PRO A 221 -7.02 -14.59 -26.95
N PRO A 222 -6.08 -15.57 -26.95
CA PRO A 222 -6.39 -16.94 -26.54
C PRO A 222 -6.83 -17.06 -25.07
N GLN A 223 -6.31 -16.18 -24.19
CA GLN A 223 -6.69 -16.15 -22.78
C GLN A 223 -8.12 -15.61 -22.60
N ILE A 224 -8.51 -14.62 -23.41
CA ILE A 224 -9.87 -14.08 -23.44
C ILE A 224 -10.85 -15.19 -23.84
N ILE A 225 -10.56 -15.90 -24.93
CA ILE A 225 -11.42 -17.00 -25.41
C ILE A 225 -11.54 -18.10 -24.35
N LYS A 226 -10.42 -18.49 -23.72
CA LYS A 226 -10.42 -19.48 -22.62
C LYS A 226 -11.26 -19.02 -21.43
N HIS A 227 -11.19 -17.74 -21.07
CA HIS A 227 -12.01 -17.16 -20.00
C HIS A 227 -13.50 -17.13 -20.38
N MET A 228 -13.81 -16.78 -21.63
CA MET A 228 -15.17 -16.78 -22.16
C MET A 228 -15.81 -18.17 -22.04
N GLN A 229 -15.09 -19.19 -22.51
CA GLN A 229 -15.53 -20.58 -22.48
C GLN A 229 -15.72 -21.11 -21.06
N ASN A 230 -14.73 -20.92 -20.18
CA ASN A 230 -14.71 -21.61 -18.89
C ASN A 230 -15.52 -20.89 -17.80
N LYS A 231 -15.62 -19.57 -17.86
CA LYS A 231 -16.21 -18.76 -16.79
C LYS A 231 -17.39 -17.91 -17.26
N PHE A 232 -17.19 -17.07 -18.26
CA PHE A 232 -18.21 -16.09 -18.66
C PHE A 232 -19.52 -16.74 -19.11
N PHE A 233 -19.47 -17.71 -20.04
CA PHE A 233 -20.69 -18.35 -20.53
C PHE A 233 -21.41 -19.13 -19.43
N ASN A 234 -20.67 -19.78 -18.53
CA ASN A 234 -21.26 -20.48 -17.39
C ASN A 234 -22.02 -19.52 -16.46
N GLU A 235 -21.42 -18.37 -16.14
CA GLU A 235 -22.07 -17.33 -15.33
C GLU A 235 -23.26 -16.69 -16.07
N MET A 236 -23.12 -16.42 -17.37
CA MET A 236 -24.17 -15.84 -18.21
C MET A 236 -25.38 -16.77 -18.29
N PHE A 237 -25.20 -18.06 -18.61
CA PHE A 237 -26.29 -19.03 -18.67
C PHE A 237 -26.92 -19.29 -17.31
N ALA A 238 -26.15 -19.23 -16.22
CA ALA A 238 -26.71 -19.27 -14.87
C ALA A 238 -27.65 -18.08 -14.60
N MET A 239 -27.25 -16.87 -15.01
CA MET A 239 -28.07 -15.67 -14.87
C MET A 239 -29.31 -15.68 -15.77
N ILE A 240 -29.20 -16.14 -17.02
CA ILE A 240 -30.34 -16.29 -17.93
C ILE A 240 -31.35 -17.28 -17.34
N ARG A 241 -30.89 -18.44 -16.84
CA ARG A 241 -31.76 -19.43 -16.17
C ARG A 241 -32.43 -18.86 -14.93
N LYS A 242 -31.70 -18.08 -14.12
CA LYS A 242 -32.26 -17.40 -12.94
C LYS A 242 -33.35 -16.42 -13.35
N GLN A 243 -33.12 -15.60 -14.37
CA GLN A 243 -34.09 -14.62 -14.84
C GLN A 243 -35.33 -15.29 -15.45
N ALA A 244 -35.13 -16.34 -16.26
CA ALA A 244 -36.23 -17.11 -16.84
C ALA A 244 -37.12 -17.76 -15.76
N LYS A 245 -36.55 -18.28 -14.67
CA LYS A 245 -37.34 -18.82 -13.54
C LYS A 245 -38.21 -17.74 -12.89
N THR A 246 -37.65 -16.55 -12.67
CA THR A 246 -38.39 -15.43 -12.06
C THR A 246 -39.52 -14.94 -12.96
N THR A 247 -39.27 -14.83 -14.27
CA THR A 247 -40.25 -14.28 -15.23
C THR A 247 -41.31 -15.30 -15.66
N SER A 248 -40.94 -16.59 -15.76
CA SER A 248 -41.78 -17.60 -16.42
C SER A 248 -42.30 -18.69 -15.48
N GLY A 249 -41.78 -18.82 -14.25
CA GLY A 249 -42.17 -19.91 -13.33
C GLY A 249 -41.81 -21.33 -13.79
N VAL A 250 -41.22 -21.50 -14.98
CA VAL A 250 -40.90 -22.80 -15.59
C VAL A 250 -39.44 -23.16 -15.33
N MET A 251 -39.22 -24.35 -14.75
CA MET A 251 -37.92 -24.98 -14.55
C MET A 251 -37.47 -25.63 -15.86
N TRP A 252 -36.35 -25.16 -16.43
CA TRP A 252 -35.70 -25.85 -17.55
C TRP A 252 -35.09 -27.18 -17.07
N ALA A 253 -35.40 -28.27 -17.77
CA ALA A 253 -34.76 -29.57 -17.56
C ALA A 253 -33.28 -29.50 -17.94
N ALA A 254 -32.46 -30.26 -17.19
CA ALA A 254 -31.00 -30.24 -17.19
C ALA A 254 -30.37 -30.61 -18.54
#